data_AF-A0A943FEQ6-F1
#
_entry.id   AF-A0A943FEQ6-F1
#
_cell.length_a   1.000
_cell.length_b   1.000
_cell.length_c   1.000
_cell.angle_alpha   90.00
_cell.angle_beta   90.00
_cell.angle_gamma   90.00
#
_symmetry.space_group_name_H-M   'P 1'
#
loop_
_entity.id
_entity.type
_entity.pdbx_description
1 polymer ?
#
loop_
_entity_poly.entity_id
_entity_poly.type
_entity_poly.pdbx_seq_one_letter_code
_entity_poly.pdbx_strand_id
1 'polypeptide(L)'
;MAIEIIPEWMGELEEEDLAFIRRFLLASGSLKEVARQYGVTYPTVRLRLDRLIQKIQISEHTAAEPYIALIKRLTVNDKMDVDTAKLLIHEYKKLHKEESV
;
A
#
# COMPACT_ATOMS: atom_id res chain seq x y z
N MET A 1 12.33 13.94 -18.37
CA MET A 1 11.42 12.82 -18.67
C MET A 1 10.23 12.95 -17.75
N ALA A 2 9.04 13.10 -18.31
CA ALA A 2 7.81 12.94 -17.54
C ALA A 2 7.66 11.46 -17.18
N ILE A 3 7.10 11.17 -16.02
CA ILE A 3 6.73 9.81 -15.67
C ILE A 3 5.55 9.45 -16.58
N GLU A 4 5.80 8.63 -17.61
CA GLU A 4 4.75 8.14 -18.53
C GLU A 4 3.93 6.99 -17.91
N ILE A 5 4.42 6.39 -16.82
CA ILE A 5 3.80 5.24 -16.15
C ILE A 5 3.50 5.63 -14.70
N ILE A 6 2.21 5.80 -14.39
CA ILE A 6 1.75 6.00 -13.01
C ILE A 6 2.00 4.70 -12.23
N PRO A 7 2.76 4.73 -11.12
CA PRO A 7 2.99 3.55 -10.30
C PRO A 7 1.68 2.99 -9.73
N GLU A 8 1.58 1.67 -9.60
CA GLU A 8 0.37 0.99 -9.11
C GLU A 8 -0.06 1.49 -7.71
N TRP A 9 0.91 1.74 -6.82
CA TRP A 9 0.64 2.31 -5.50
C TRP A 9 -0.05 3.67 -5.51
N MET A 10 0.13 4.44 -6.59
CA MET A 10 -0.49 5.75 -6.76
C MET A 10 -1.91 5.64 -7.32
N GLY A 11 -2.27 4.50 -7.93
CA GLY A 11 -3.62 4.26 -8.46
C GLY A 11 -4.70 4.12 -7.37
N GLU A 12 -4.32 3.68 -6.17
CA GLU A 12 -5.20 3.51 -5.02
C GLU A 12 -5.30 4.75 -4.12
N LEU A 13 -4.60 5.84 -4.47
CA LEU A 13 -4.62 7.09 -3.70
C LEU A 13 -5.77 7.99 -4.13
N GLU A 14 -6.46 8.55 -3.14
CA GLU A 14 -7.50 9.55 -3.38
C GLU A 14 -6.89 10.92 -3.71
N GLU A 15 -7.67 11.82 -4.32
CA GLU A 15 -7.21 13.19 -4.64
C GLU A 15 -6.72 13.93 -3.38
N GLU A 16 -7.38 13.68 -2.25
CA GLU A 16 -7.00 14.19 -0.93
C GLU A 16 -5.65 13.65 -0.42
N ASP A 17 -5.30 12.41 -0.77
CA ASP A 17 -4.02 11.79 -0.43
C ASP A 17 -2.89 12.43 -1.26
N LEU A 18 -3.13 12.66 -2.55
CA LEU A 18 -2.20 13.36 -3.44
C LEU A 18 -1.97 14.81 -3.03
N ALA A 19 -3.04 15.52 -2.65
CA ALA A 19 -2.96 16.89 -2.15
C ALA A 19 -2.16 16.96 -0.83
N PHE A 20 -2.33 15.97 0.04
CA PHE A 20 -1.55 15.84 1.26
C PHE A 20 -0.07 15.60 0.97
N ILE A 21 0.28 14.64 0.11
CA ILE A 21 1.66 14.35 -0.29
C ILE A 21 2.33 15.61 -0.85
N ARG A 22 1.65 16.32 -1.75
CA ARG A 22 2.17 17.56 -2.34
C ARG A 22 2.49 18.60 -1.27
N ARG A 23 1.57 18.87 -0.34
CA ARG A 23 1.77 19.83 0.76
C ARG A 23 2.87 19.38 1.71
N PHE A 24 2.94 18.08 2.01
CA PHE A 24 3.99 17.51 2.85
C PHE A 24 5.37 17.72 2.24
N LEU A 25 5.53 17.47 0.94
CA LEU A 25 6.78 17.72 0.22
C LEU A 25 7.15 19.20 0.18
N LEU A 26 6.18 20.10 -0.07
CA LEU A 26 6.40 21.55 -0.03
C LEU A 26 6.78 22.06 1.36
N ALA A 27 6.36 21.35 2.41
CA ALA A 27 6.77 21.60 3.80
C ALA A 27 8.06 20.87 4.20
N SER A 28 8.83 20.36 3.22
CA SER A 28 10.07 19.60 3.44
C SER A 28 9.90 18.37 4.36
N GLY A 29 8.71 17.76 4.32
CA GLY A 29 8.36 16.62 5.17
C GLY A 29 8.07 16.98 6.64
N SER A 30 7.92 18.27 6.97
CA SER A 30 7.63 18.71 8.34
C SER A 30 6.15 18.55 8.68
N LEU A 31 5.82 17.50 9.44
CA LEU A 31 4.48 17.27 9.99
C LEU A 31 3.96 18.45 10.84
N LYS A 32 4.85 19.16 11.54
CA LYS A 32 4.49 20.35 12.34
C LYS A 32 4.05 21.51 11.44
N GLU A 33 4.77 21.75 10.36
CA GLU A 33 4.44 22.80 9.41
C GLU A 33 3.15 22.49 8.65
N VAL A 34 2.98 21.24 8.24
CA VAL A 34 1.73 20.76 7.63
C VAL A 34 0.54 20.93 8.59
N ALA A 35 0.71 20.62 9.88
CA ALA A 35 -0.32 20.84 10.90
C ALA A 35 -0.72 22.31 11.02
N ARG A 36 0.26 23.22 10.99
CA ARG A 36 0.04 24.68 10.98
C ARG A 36 -0.76 25.12 9.75
N GLN A 37 -0.41 24.62 8.56
CA GLN A 37 -1.10 24.97 7.31
C GLN A 37 -2.55 24.45 7.28
N TYR A 38 -2.82 23.27 7.84
CA TYR A 38 -4.16 22.71 7.93
C TYR A 38 -4.99 23.26 9.10
N GLY A 39 -4.39 24.00 10.03
CA GLY A 39 -5.08 24.47 11.24
C GLY A 39 -5.46 23.35 12.20
N VAL A 40 -4.72 22.24 12.19
CA VAL A 40 -4.99 21.05 13.01
C VAL A 40 -3.80 20.71 13.89
N THR A 41 -3.98 19.75 14.79
CA THR A 41 -2.90 19.34 15.69
C THR A 41 -1.89 18.43 14.99
N TYR A 42 -0.65 18.43 15.47
CA TYR A 42 0.39 17.51 14.99
C TYR A 42 -0.04 16.03 15.04
N PRO A 43 -0.65 15.53 16.13
CA PRO A 43 -1.20 14.17 16.15
C PRO A 43 -2.21 13.88 15.04
N THR A 44 -3.06 14.85 14.68
CA THR A 44 -4.04 14.69 13.59
C THR A 44 -3.34 14.47 12.23
N VAL A 45 -2.32 15.26 11.93
CA VAL A 45 -1.54 15.10 10.69
C VAL A 45 -0.73 13.81 10.69
N ARG A 46 -0.16 13.45 11.85
CA ARG A 46 0.57 12.19 12.02
C ARG A 46 -0.30 10.99 11.67
N LEU A 47 -1.52 10.92 12.20
CA LEU A 47 -2.48 9.86 11.89
C LEU A 47 -2.81 9.81 10.39
N ARG A 48 -2.93 10.97 9.73
CA ARG A 48 -3.17 11.03 8.28
C ARG A 48 -1.97 10.48 7.48
N LEU A 49 -0.75 10.84 7.87
CA LEU A 49 0.46 10.28 7.26
C LEU A 49 0.56 8.76 7.46
N ASP A 50 0.34 8.28 8.69
CA ASP A 50 0.44 6.85 9.01
C ASP A 50 -0.57 6.03 8.18
N ARG A 51 -1.80 6.53 7.98
CA ARG A 51 -2.80 5.90 7.10
C ARG A 51 -2.36 5.86 5.63
N LEU A 52 -1.75 6.95 5.15
CA LEU A 52 -1.26 7.03 3.78
C LEU A 52 -0.10 6.05 3.54
N ILE A 53 0.82 5.94 4.51
CA ILE A 53 1.89 4.93 4.49
C ILE A 53 1.29 3.52 4.44
N GLN A 54 0.29 3.22 5.27
CA GLN A 54 -0.38 1.92 5.26
C GLN A 54 -1.04 1.62 3.90
N LYS A 55 -1.74 2.58 3.30
CA LYS A 55 -2.33 2.43 1.95
C LYS A 55 -1.26 2.06 0.92
N ILE A 56 -0.14 2.78 0.92
CA ILE A 56 0.98 2.52 -0.01
C ILE A 56 1.55 1.13 0.22
N GLN A 57 1.83 0.75 1.47
CA GLN A 57 2.36 -0.57 1.80
C GLN A 57 1.42 -1.70 1.38
N ILE A 58 0.10 -1.55 1.59
CA ILE A 58 -0.89 -2.54 1.16
C ILE A 58 -0.92 -2.65 -0.36
N SER A 59 -0.86 -1.53 -1.07
CA SER A 59 -0.84 -1.55 -2.54
C SER A 59 0.43 -2.19 -3.08
N GLU A 60 1.59 -1.89 -2.51
CA GLU A 60 2.85 -2.53 -2.88
C GLU A 60 2.86 -4.01 -2.53
N HIS A 61 2.33 -4.42 -1.37
CA HIS A 61 2.18 -5.84 -1.02
C HIS A 61 1.18 -6.58 -1.93
N THR A 62 0.09 -5.93 -2.33
CA THR A 62 -0.90 -6.53 -3.24
C THR A 62 -0.29 -6.71 -4.64
N ALA A 63 0.47 -5.71 -5.10
CA ALA A 63 1.28 -5.80 -6.31
C ALA A 63 2.41 -6.84 -6.21
N ALA A 64 2.96 -7.05 -5.01
CA ALA A 64 4.07 -7.98 -4.74
C ALA A 64 3.61 -9.45 -4.56
N GLU A 65 2.31 -9.73 -4.42
CA GLU A 65 1.80 -11.10 -4.31
C GLU A 65 0.89 -11.51 -5.49
N PRO A 66 1.29 -11.33 -6.76
CA PRO A 66 0.49 -11.69 -7.93
C PRO A 66 0.19 -13.19 -7.97
N TYR A 67 1.07 -14.01 -7.38
CA TYR A 67 0.88 -15.44 -7.22
C TYR A 67 -0.27 -15.79 -6.25
N ILE A 68 -0.39 -15.10 -5.12
CA ILE A 68 -1.48 -15.32 -4.15
C ILE A 68 -2.81 -14.83 -4.74
N ALA A 69 -2.79 -13.72 -5.49
CA ALA A 69 -3.97 -13.24 -6.21
C ALA A 69 -4.46 -14.27 -7.25
N LEU A 70 -3.54 -14.88 -8.01
CA LEU A 70 -3.87 -15.95 -8.96
C LEU A 70 -4.48 -17.17 -8.26
N ILE A 71 -3.89 -17.62 -7.15
CA ILE A 71 -4.40 -18.76 -6.37
C ILE A 71 -5.83 -18.48 -5.91
N LYS A 72 -6.08 -17.31 -5.29
CA LYS A 72 -7.42 -16.90 -4.86
C LYS A 72 -8.42 -16.90 -6.02
N ARG A 73 -8.03 -16.39 -7.19
CA ARG A 73 -8.88 -16.38 -8.39
C ARG A 73 -9.20 -17.79 -8.88
N LEU A 74 -8.24 -18.71 -8.85
CA LEU A 74 -8.45 -20.10 -9.25
C LEU A 74 -9.43 -20.81 -8.32
N THR A 75 -9.36 -20.55 -7.01
CA THR A 75 -10.31 -21.08 -6.03
C THR A 75 -11.72 -20.56 -6.24
N VAL A 76 -11.89 -19.25 -6.49
CA VAL A 76 -13.22 -18.65 -6.75
C VAL A 76 -13.87 -19.18 -8.02
N ASN A 77 -13.07 -19.57 -9.03
CA ASN A 77 -13.56 -20.14 -10.28
C ASN A 77 -13.69 -21.67 -10.23
N ASP A 78 -13.71 -22.28 -9.04
CA ASP A 78 -13.79 -23.74 -8.82
C ASP A 78 -12.71 -24.55 -9.56
N LYS A 79 -11.58 -23.93 -9.92
CA LYS A 79 -10.46 -24.59 -10.60
C LYS A 79 -9.46 -25.23 -9.63
N MET A 80 -9.64 -25.00 -8.33
CA MET A 80 -8.78 -25.48 -7.25
C MET A 80 -9.55 -25.50 -5.94
N ASP A 81 -9.36 -26.54 -5.12
CA ASP A 81 -10.00 -26.64 -3.82
C ASP A 81 -9.40 -25.65 -2.80
N VAL A 82 -10.21 -25.30 -1.80
CA VAL A 82 -9.87 -24.30 -0.79
C VAL A 82 -8.69 -24.75 0.08
N ASP A 83 -8.54 -26.04 0.33
CA ASP A 83 -7.52 -26.56 1.24
C ASP A 83 -6.13 -26.58 0.57
N THR A 84 -6.07 -26.96 -0.70
CA THR A 84 -4.88 -26.82 -1.55
C THR A 84 -4.49 -25.36 -1.73
N ALA A 85 -5.46 -24.47 -1.93
CA ALA A 85 -5.19 -23.03 -2.03
C ALA A 85 -4.52 -22.48 -0.76
N LYS A 86 -5.00 -22.88 0.42
CA LYS A 86 -4.40 -22.49 1.70
C LYS A 86 -2.98 -23.02 1.85
N LEU A 87 -2.74 -24.28 1.46
CA LEU A 87 -1.41 -24.90 1.50
C LEU A 87 -0.41 -24.11 0.64
N LEU A 88 -0.78 -23.79 -0.60
CA LEU A 88 0.08 -23.04 -1.53
C LEU A 88 0.38 -21.62 -1.04
N ILE A 89 -0.62 -20.92 -0.50
CA ILE A 89 -0.41 -19.57 0.08
C ILE A 89 0.50 -19.64 1.31
N HIS A 90 0.36 -20.68 2.15
CA HIS A 90 1.18 -20.87 3.33
C HIS A 90 2.65 -21.06 2.96
N GLU A 91 2.95 -21.97 2.05
CA GLU A 91 4.33 -22.23 1.59
C GLU A 91 4.95 -21.00 0.91
N TYR A 92 4.20 -20.32 0.05
CA TYR A 92 4.68 -19.08 -0.59
C TYR A 92 5.09 -18.02 0.43
N LYS A 93 4.24 -17.80 1.45
CA LYS A 93 4.52 -16.82 2.52
C LYS A 93 5.69 -17.24 3.40
N LYS A 94 5.88 -18.53 3.64
CA LYS A 94 7.01 -19.05 4.42
C LYS A 94 8.33 -18.74 3.72
N LEU A 95 8.42 -19.04 2.42
CA LEU A 95 9.63 -18.79 1.61
C LEU A 95 10.00 -17.31 1.55
N HIS A 96 9.03 -16.42 1.31
CA HIS A 96 9.29 -14.97 1.19
C HIS A 96 9.58 -14.28 2.52
N LYS A 97 9.21 -14.91 3.65
CA LYS A 97 9.53 -14.41 4.99
C LYS A 97 10.95 -14.79 5.43
N GLU A 98 11.56 -15.80 4.81
CA GLU A 98 12.96 -16.20 5.04
C GLU A 98 13.94 -15.36 4.19
N GLU A 99 13.53 -14.83 3.04
CA GLU A 99 14.36 -13.95 2.18
C GLU A 99 14.51 -12.51 2.69
N SER A 100 13.72 -12.10 3.69
CA SER A 100 13.69 -10.74 4.24
C SER A 100 14.42 -10.59 5.59
N VAL A 101 15.27 -11.55 5.96
CA VAL A 101 16.12 -11.55 7.17
C VAL A 101 17.60 -11.42 6.81
#